data_AF-T0YYF2-F1
#
_entry.id   AF-T0YYF2-F1
#
_cell.length_a   1.000
_cell.length_b   1.000
_cell.length_c   1.000
_cell.angle_alpha   90.00
_cell.angle_beta   90.00
_cell.angle_gamma   90.00
#
_symmetry.space_group_name_H-M   'P 1'
#
loop_
_entity.id
_entity.type
_entity.pdbx_description
1 polymer ?
#
loop_
_entity_poly.entity_id
_entity_poly.type
_entity_poly.pdbx_seq_one_letter_code
_entity_poly.pdbx_strand_id
1 'polypeptide(L)'
;GARARVFERLHLPKPLDEAAELLLGQVRARFGYLAEVGLGYLTLDRQSRTLSGGEVQRINLTTALGTSLVNTLFVLDEPSIGLHPRDMQRVITVMKRLRDA
;
A
#
# COMPACT_ATOMS: atom_id res chain seq x y z
N GLY A 1 4.85 -7.40 -9.09
CA GLY A 1 4.58 -7.72 -10.51
C GLY A 1 4.72 -6.47 -11.35
N ALA A 2 4.93 -6.59 -12.66
CA ALA A 2 5.31 -5.52 -13.59
C ALA A 2 4.44 -4.23 -13.56
N ARG A 3 3.24 -4.26 -12.97
CA ARG A 3 2.27 -3.16 -12.93
C ARG A 3 2.52 -2.10 -11.85
N ALA A 4 3.17 -2.44 -10.74
CA ALA A 4 3.55 -1.45 -9.71
C ALA A 4 4.57 -0.40 -10.22
N ARG A 5 5.22 -0.68 -11.36
CA ARG A 5 6.27 0.17 -11.96
C ARG A 5 5.76 1.29 -12.87
N VAL A 6 4.44 1.41 -13.09
CA VAL A 6 3.89 2.45 -13.97
C VAL A 6 4.17 3.84 -13.42
N PHE A 7 3.97 4.05 -12.12
CA PHE A 7 4.23 5.33 -11.46
C PHE A 7 5.72 5.59 -11.17
N GLU A 8 6.57 4.55 -11.19
CA GLU A 8 8.03 4.73 -11.18
C GLU A 8 8.52 5.37 -12.49
N ARG A 9 7.82 5.11 -13.61
CA ARG A 9 8.20 5.62 -14.95
C ARG A 9 7.43 6.87 -15.36
N LEU A 10 6.44 7.28 -14.57
CA LEU A 10 5.67 8.49 -14.82
C LEU A 10 6.61 9.70 -14.63
N HIS A 11 6.97 10.31 -15.75
CA HIS A 11 7.68 11.57 -15.82
C HIS A 11 6.68 12.65 -16.22
N LEU A 12 6.53 13.65 -15.36
CA LEU A 12 5.69 14.80 -15.66
C LEU A 12 6.51 15.83 -16.47
N PRO A 13 5.89 16.52 -17.45
CA PRO A 13 6.57 17.55 -18.22
C PRO A 13 6.96 18.72 -17.32
N LYS A 14 8.19 19.22 -17.50
CA LYS A 14 8.72 20.38 -16.76
C LYS A 14 8.15 21.70 -17.30
N PRO A 15 8.12 22.78 -16.49
CA PRO A 15 8.61 22.86 -15.12
C PRO A 15 7.56 22.36 -14.11
N LEU A 16 8.00 21.47 -13.22
CA LEU A 16 7.26 21.12 -12.01
C LEU A 16 7.73 22.08 -10.92
N ASP A 17 6.78 22.58 -10.13
CA ASP A 17 7.13 23.27 -8.89
C ASP A 17 7.44 22.26 -7.78
N GLU A 18 7.97 22.76 -6.66
CA GLU A 18 8.32 21.95 -5.50
C GLU A 18 7.10 21.18 -4.95
N ALA A 19 5.90 21.77 -5.03
CA ALA A 19 4.66 21.15 -4.59
C ALA A 19 4.31 19.90 -5.43
N ALA A 20 4.49 19.97 -6.76
CA ALA A 20 4.24 18.85 -7.65
C ALA A 20 5.21 17.68 -7.41
N GLU A 21 6.49 17.94 -7.11
CA GLU A 21 7.45 16.91 -6.73
C GLU A 21 7.08 16.23 -5.40
N LEU A 22 6.67 17.02 -4.40
CA LEU A 22 6.19 16.48 -3.12
C LEU A 22 4.95 15.58 -3.31
N LEU A 23 3.97 16.02 -4.11
CA LEU A 23 2.78 15.24 -4.43
C LEU A 23 3.12 13.94 -5.15
N LEU A 24 4.01 13.98 -6.14
CA LEU A 24 4.44 12.79 -6.88
C LEU A 24 5.14 11.78 -5.97
N GLY A 25 5.98 12.26 -5.04
CA GLY A 25 6.58 11.43 -4.00
C GLY A 25 5.54 10.73 -3.13
N GLN A 26 4.51 11.46 -2.69
CA GLN A 26 3.40 10.93 -1.89
C GLN A 26 2.55 9.89 -2.63
N VAL A 27 2.32 10.09 -3.93
CA VAL A 27 1.62 9.12 -4.79
C VAL A 27 2.46 7.85 -4.95
N ARG A 28 3.75 7.98 -5.26
CA ARG A 28 4.68 6.84 -5.40
C ARG A 28 4.77 6.02 -4.10
N ALA A 29 4.83 6.68 -2.95
CA ALA A 29 4.84 6.01 -1.65
C ALA A 29 3.59 5.13 -1.44
N ARG A 30 2.39 5.65 -1.76
CA ARG A 30 1.12 4.90 -1.64
C ARG A 30 1.08 3.67 -2.54
N PHE A 31 1.62 3.75 -3.76
CA PHE A 31 1.78 2.58 -4.62
C PHE A 31 2.80 1.58 -4.07
N GLY A 32 3.87 2.07 -3.45
CA GLY A 32 4.84 1.25 -2.73
C GLY A 32 4.16 0.41 -1.64
N TYR A 33 3.33 1.03 -0.79
CA TYR A 33 2.60 0.31 0.25
C TYR A 33 1.67 -0.77 -0.31
N LEU A 34 0.93 -0.48 -1.39
CA LEU A 34 0.10 -1.49 -2.09
C LEU A 34 0.93 -2.67 -2.59
N ALA A 35 2.11 -2.40 -3.14
CA ALA A 35 3.03 -3.45 -3.56
C ALA A 35 3.56 -4.26 -2.38
N GLU A 36 3.92 -3.62 -1.26
CA GLU A 36 4.41 -4.30 -0.06
C GLU A 36 3.38 -5.29 0.50
N VAL A 37 2.12 -4.87 0.64
CA VAL A 37 1.01 -5.75 1.08
C VAL A 37 0.55 -6.76 0.01
N GLY A 38 1.23 -6.83 -1.14
CA GLY A 38 0.95 -7.83 -2.17
C GLY A 38 -0.24 -7.50 -3.09
N LEU A 39 -0.75 -6.27 -3.07
CA LEU A 39 -1.88 -5.81 -3.89
C LEU A 39 -1.46 -5.15 -5.21
N GLY A 40 -0.18 -5.18 -5.56
CA GLY A 40 0.33 -4.58 -6.81
C GLY A 40 -0.17 -5.25 -8.12
N TYR A 41 -1.07 -6.24 -8.05
CA TYR A 41 -1.77 -6.81 -9.21
C TYR A 41 -3.10 -6.12 -9.50
N LEU A 42 -3.67 -5.40 -8.52
CA LEU A 42 -4.90 -4.64 -8.68
C LEU A 42 -4.70 -3.46 -9.63
N THR A 43 -5.78 -3.08 -10.31
CA THR A 43 -5.86 -1.86 -11.11
C THR A 43 -6.64 -0.81 -10.32
N LEU A 44 -6.35 0.47 -10.56
CA LEU A 44 -6.98 1.59 -9.82
C LEU A 44 -8.47 1.76 -10.14
N ASP A 45 -8.90 1.30 -11.31
CA ASP A 45 -10.29 1.31 -11.78
C ASP A 45 -11.11 0.11 -11.25
N ARG A 46 -10.49 -0.79 -10.48
CA ARG A 46 -11.19 -1.93 -9.87
C ARG A 46 -12.25 -1.43 -8.90
N GLN A 47 -13.51 -1.80 -9.15
CA GLN A 47 -14.63 -1.42 -8.29
C GLN A 47 -14.49 -2.00 -6.88
N SER A 48 -14.58 -1.17 -5.84
CA SER A 48 -14.39 -1.59 -4.44
C SER A 48 -15.30 -2.74 -4.01
N ARG A 49 -16.54 -2.80 -4.52
CA ARG A 49 -17.51 -3.89 -4.25
C ARG A 49 -17.07 -5.28 -4.74
N THR A 50 -16.03 -5.35 -5.57
CA THR A 50 -15.52 -6.59 -6.17
C THR A 50 -14.22 -7.06 -5.53
N LEU A 51 -13.78 -6.39 -4.46
CA LEU A 51 -12.64 -6.79 -3.65
C LEU A 51 -13.06 -7.90 -2.68
N SER A 52 -12.21 -8.89 -2.53
CA SER A 52 -12.32 -9.88 -1.46
C SER A 52 -12.10 -9.22 -0.09
N GLY A 53 -12.61 -9.85 0.98
CA GLY A 53 -12.40 -9.36 2.34
C GLY A 53 -10.91 -9.18 2.69
N GLY A 54 -10.07 -10.13 2.28
CA GLY A 54 -8.62 -10.04 2.50
C GLY A 54 -7.95 -8.90 1.71
N GLU A 55 -8.44 -8.55 0.52
CA GLU A 55 -7.95 -7.38 -0.21
C GLU A 55 -8.32 -6.08 0.51
N VAL A 56 -9.55 -5.95 0.98
CA VAL A 56 -10.00 -4.79 1.76
C VAL A 56 -9.15 -4.62 3.02
N GLN A 57 -8.89 -5.71 3.74
CA GLN A 57 -8.07 -5.68 4.95
C GLN A 57 -6.64 -5.21 4.66
N ARG A 58 -6.04 -5.69 3.55
CA ARG A 58 -4.69 -5.26 3.14
C ARG A 58 -4.65 -3.82 2.63
N ILE A 59 -5.71 -3.31 2.01
CA ILE A 59 -5.82 -1.87 1.68
C ILE A 59 -5.86 -1.04 2.97
N ASN A 60 -6.58 -1.46 4.00
CA ASN A 60 -6.60 -0.73 5.27
C ASN A 60 -5.22 -0.69 5.94
N LEU A 61 -4.43 -1.76 5.79
CA LEU A 61 -3.04 -1.78 6.28
C LEU A 61 -2.13 -0.77 5.55
N THR A 62 -2.34 -0.51 4.25
CA THR A 62 -1.54 0.50 3.55
C THR A 62 -1.86 1.91 4.02
N THR A 63 -3.11 2.18 4.38
CA THR A 63 -3.51 3.46 4.99
C THR A 63 -2.77 3.67 6.31
N ALA A 64 -2.72 2.65 7.17
CA ALA A 64 -1.98 2.71 8.44
C ALA A 64 -0.49 3.00 8.25
N LEU A 65 0.16 2.37 7.25
CA LEU A 65 1.58 2.64 6.93
C LEU A 65 1.81 4.05 6.38
N GLY A 66 0.82 4.63 5.69
CA GLY A 66 0.92 5.95 5.09
C GLY A 66 0.62 7.10 6.04
N THR A 67 0.08 6.81 7.22
CA THR A 67 -0.19 7.82 8.24
C THR A 67 0.92 7.85 9.28
N SER A 68 1.48 9.03 9.56
CA SER A 68 2.47 9.24 10.64
C SER A 68 1.81 9.23 12.02
N LEU A 69 1.05 8.18 12.32
CA LEU A 69 0.41 8.02 13.61
C LEU A 69 1.44 7.55 14.63
N VAL A 70 1.65 8.34 15.68
CA VAL A 70 2.47 7.97 16.84
C VAL A 70 1.57 7.50 17.98
N ASN A 71 2.09 6.65 18.86
CA ASN A 71 1.37 6.17 20.04
C ASN A 71 0.00 5.53 19.72
N THR A 72 -0.05 4.72 18.67
CA THR A 72 -1.28 4.10 18.16
C THR A 72 -1.28 2.59 18.39
N LEU A 73 -2.39 2.06 18.89
CA LEU A 73 -2.62 0.62 19.01
C LEU A 73 -3.39 0.12 17.79
N PHE A 74 -2.74 -0.70 16.96
CA PHE A 74 -3.40 -1.42 15.88
C PHE A 74 -3.96 -2.75 16.39
N VAL A 75 -5.27 -2.95 16.27
CA VAL A 75 -5.95 -4.23 16.53
C VAL A 75 -6.35 -4.83 15.19
N LEU A 76 -5.90 -6.05 14.90
CA LEU A 76 -6.19 -6.75 13.66
C LEU A 76 -6.98 -8.03 13.96
N ASP A 77 -8.09 -8.23 13.27
CA ASP A 77 -8.89 -9.45 13.33
C ASP A 77 -8.55 -10.37 12.15
N GLU A 78 -7.94 -11.52 12.44
CA GLU A 78 -7.48 -12.52 11.46
C GLU A 78 -6.77 -11.97 10.20
N PRO A 79 -5.60 -11.30 10.33
CA PRO A 79 -4.92 -10.64 9.22
C PRO A 79 -4.36 -11.60 8.14
N SER A 80 -4.38 -12.91 8.41
CA SER A 80 -3.96 -13.95 7.48
C SER A 80 -5.09 -14.50 6.60
N ILE A 81 -6.36 -14.12 6.82
CA ILE A 81 -7.48 -14.74 6.11
C ILE A 81 -7.40 -14.50 4.60
N GLY A 82 -7.56 -15.58 3.83
CA GLY A 82 -7.50 -15.54 2.36
C GLY A 82 -6.11 -15.26 1.77
N LEU A 83 -5.04 -15.29 2.57
CA LEU A 83 -3.68 -15.21 2.05
C LEU A 83 -3.16 -16.57 1.59
N HIS A 84 -2.50 -16.55 0.44
CA HIS A 84 -1.66 -17.66 0.04
C HIS A 84 -0.43 -17.74 1.00
N PRO A 85 0.05 -18.93 1.40
CA PRO A 85 1.17 -19.07 2.34
C PRO A 85 2.42 -18.27 1.96
N ARG A 86 2.71 -18.15 0.65
CA ARG A 86 3.82 -17.36 0.11
C ARG A 86 3.74 -15.86 0.45
N ASP A 87 2.55 -15.32 0.68
CA ASP A 87 2.34 -13.89 0.95
C ASP A 87 2.24 -13.57 2.45
N MET A 88 2.20 -14.59 3.32
CA MET A 88 2.13 -14.44 4.78
C MET A 88 3.30 -13.62 5.33
N GLN A 89 4.51 -13.84 4.81
CA GLN A 89 5.70 -13.12 5.25
C GLN A 89 5.62 -11.60 4.99
N ARG A 90 4.87 -11.19 3.96
CA ARG A 90 4.67 -9.76 3.63
C ARG A 90 3.83 -9.07 4.69
N VAL A 91 2.72 -9.71 5.09
CA VAL A 91 1.85 -9.17 6.15
C VAL A 91 2.58 -9.13 7.48
N ILE A 92 3.36 -10.16 7.82
CA ILE A 92 4.22 -10.14 9.01
C ILE A 92 5.20 -8.96 8.98
N THR A 93 5.82 -8.69 7.82
CA THR A 93 6.74 -7.57 7.64
C THR A 93 6.04 -6.24 7.87
N VAL A 94 4.83 -6.07 7.32
CA VAL A 94 4.02 -4.86 7.48
C VAL A 94 3.62 -4.65 8.95
N MET A 95 3.19 -5.70 9.65
CA MET A 95 2.87 -5.61 11.08
C MET A 95 4.08 -5.20 11.92
N LYS A 96 5.28 -5.73 11.61
CA LYS A 96 6.52 -5.31 12.28
C LYS A 96 6.82 -3.84 12.06
N ARG A 97 6.65 -3.34 10.81
CA ARG A 97 6.83 -1.91 10.51
C ARG A 97 5.86 -1.02 11.29
N LEU A 98 4.60 -1.44 11.43
CA LEU A 98 3.60 -0.70 12.21
C LEU A 98 3.92 -0.66 13.71
N ARG A 99 4.58 -1.70 14.24
CA ARG A 99 5.04 -1.76 15.64
C ARG A 99 6.28 -0.89 15.87
N ASP A 100 7.19 -0.84 14.89
CA ASP A 100 8.49 -0.20 15.01
C ASP A 100 8.46 1.30 14.62
N ALA A 101 7.34 1.76 14.03
CA ALA A 101 7.07 3.16 13.70
C ALA A 101 6.57 3.93 14.93
#